data_AF-A0AAW6VCE7-F1
#
_entry.id   AF-A0AAW6VCE7-F1
#
_cell.length_a   1.000
_cell.length_b   1.000
_cell.length_c   1.000
_cell.angle_alpha   90.00
_cell.angle_beta   90.00
_cell.angle_gamma   90.00
#
_symmetry.space_group_name_H-M   'P 1'
#
loop_
_entity.id
_entity.type
_entity.pdbx_description
1 polymer ?
#
loop_
_entity_poly.entity_id
_entity_poly.type
_entity_poly.pdbx_seq_one_letter_code
_entity_poly.pdbx_strand_id
1 'polypeptide(L)'
;MDELFKWLLALASLFLVYLFLFTSSNDPVPEALAHHWTHDCRLLETNIDKGFFSPAQNRLQCGDVIENVSKADYDRAISGDKQTTLAETMKEIFIR
;
A
#
# COMPACT_ATOMS: atom_id res chain seq x y z
N MET A 1 35.21 15.79 -16.41
CA MET A 1 34.59 14.55 -15.86
C MET A 1 34.02 14.79 -14.47
N ASP A 2 34.64 15.65 -13.65
CA ASP A 2 34.17 15.93 -12.28
C ASP A 2 32.77 16.55 -12.20
N GLU A 3 32.43 17.51 -13.07
CA GLU A 3 31.10 18.14 -13.03
C GLU A 3 29.98 17.16 -13.38
N LEU A 4 30.20 16.31 -14.39
CA LEU A 4 29.22 15.30 -14.80
C LEU A 4 28.99 14.25 -13.69
N PHE A 5 30.04 13.90 -12.94
CA PHE A 5 29.96 13.01 -11.78
C PHE A 5 29.19 13.65 -10.61
N LYS A 6 29.37 14.95 -10.36
CA LYS A 6 28.59 15.69 -9.35
C LYS A 6 27.10 15.71 -9.68
N TRP A 7 26.73 15.97 -10.93
CA TRP A 7 25.33 15.96 -11.37
C TRP A 7 24.70 14.57 -11.26
N LEU A 8 25.44 13.52 -11.61
CA LEU A 8 25.00 12.14 -11.42
C LEU A 8 24.75 11.80 -9.95
N LEU A 9 25.66 12.20 -9.05
CA LEU A 9 25.49 12.00 -7.61
C LEU A 9 24.28 12.78 -7.06
N ALA A 10 24.07 14.02 -7.52
CA ALA A 10 22.92 14.83 -7.12
C ALA A 10 21.59 14.24 -7.59
N LEU A 11 21.54 13.70 -8.81
CA LEU A 11 20.35 13.01 -9.32
C LEU A 11 20.09 11.70 -8.56
N ALA A 12 21.14 10.92 -8.27
CA ALA A 12 21.02 9.69 -7.52
C ALA A 12 20.52 9.93 -6.08
N SER A 13 20.99 10.99 -5.42
CA SER A 13 20.53 11.34 -4.08
C SER A 13 19.07 11.81 -4.07
N LEU A 14 18.65 12.63 -5.03
CA LEU A 14 17.25 13.02 -5.22
C LEU A 14 16.35 11.81 -5.45
N PHE A 15 16.78 10.87 -6.28
CA PHE A 15 16.03 9.65 -6.57
C PHE A 15 15.90 8.76 -5.32
N LEU A 16 16.96 8.62 -4.54
CA LEU A 16 16.93 7.89 -3.27
C LEU A 16 15.98 8.53 -2.25
N VAL A 17 16.00 9.86 -2.12
CA VAL A 17 15.07 10.58 -1.25
C VAL A 17 13.62 10.41 -1.72
N TYR A 18 13.38 10.48 -3.02
CA TYR A 18 12.05 10.24 -3.60
C TYR A 18 11.55 8.82 -3.30
N LEU A 19 12.39 7.80 -3.52
CA LEU A 19 12.05 6.42 -3.19
C LEU A 19 11.75 6.26 -1.70
N PHE A 20 12.58 6.83 -0.83
CA PHE A 20 12.40 6.76 0.62
C PHE A 20 11.06 7.36 1.08
N LEU A 21 10.73 8.55 0.57
CA LEU A 21 9.46 9.22 0.85
C LEU A 21 8.27 8.40 0.32
N PHE A 22 8.40 7.80 -0.87
CA PHE A 22 7.33 7.00 -1.46
C PHE A 22 7.12 5.68 -0.71
N THR A 23 8.20 5.03 -0.26
CA THR A 23 8.13 3.79 0.54
C THR A 23 7.58 4.01 1.95
N SER A 24 7.66 5.23 2.49
CA SER A 24 7.09 5.55 3.81
C SER A 24 5.56 5.65 3.79
N SER A 25 4.91 5.70 2.62
CA SER A 25 3.43 5.73 2.53
C SER A 25 2.76 4.37 2.77
N ASN A 26 3.52 3.35 3.18
CA ASN A 26 2.99 2.07 3.63
C ASN A 26 2.44 2.15 5.06
N ASP A 27 1.78 3.25 5.43
CA ASP A 27 1.12 3.32 6.73
C ASP A 27 0.14 2.14 6.84
N PRO A 28 0.22 1.33 7.90
CA PRO A 28 -0.70 0.23 8.10
C PRO A 28 -2.11 0.80 8.20
N VAL A 29 -3.07 0.11 7.58
CA VAL A 29 -4.47 0.47 7.73
C VAL A 29 -4.80 0.37 9.22
N PRO A 30 -5.40 1.40 9.85
CA PRO A 30 -5.72 1.37 11.26
C PRO A 30 -6.58 0.14 11.58
N GLU A 31 -6.21 -0.61 12.61
CA GLU A 31 -6.87 -1.88 12.99
C GLU A 31 -8.38 -1.70 13.23
N ALA A 32 -8.79 -0.55 13.80
CA ALA A 32 -10.19 -0.20 13.98
C ALA A 32 -10.96 -0.10 12.65
N LEU A 33 -10.30 0.40 11.60
CA LEU A 33 -10.88 0.54 10.26
C LEU A 33 -10.95 -0.82 9.56
N ALA A 34 -9.92 -1.66 9.72
CA ALA A 34 -9.92 -3.03 9.21
C ALA A 34 -11.03 -3.88 9.84
N HIS A 35 -11.23 -3.76 11.16
CA HIS A 35 -12.33 -4.42 11.86
C HIS A 35 -13.70 -3.94 11.36
N HIS A 36 -13.88 -2.62 11.21
CA HIS A 36 -15.13 -2.04 10.71
C HIS A 36 -15.49 -2.60 9.32
N TRP A 37 -14.53 -2.61 8.39
CA TRP A 37 -14.76 -3.11 7.03
C TRP A 37 -14.99 -4.61 6.94
N THR A 38 -14.44 -5.39 7.88
CA THR A 38 -14.55 -6.85 7.87
C THR A 38 -15.80 -7.36 8.57
N HIS A 39 -16.23 -6.70 9.66
CA HIS A 39 -17.35 -7.14 10.49
C HIS A 39 -18.65 -6.39 10.22
N ASP A 40 -18.60 -5.09 9.98
CA ASP A 40 -19.80 -4.24 9.88
C ASP A 40 -20.20 -3.97 8.43
N CYS A 41 -19.31 -4.22 7.47
CA CYS A 41 -19.51 -3.91 6.07
C CYS A 41 -19.62 -5.16 5.20
N ARG A 42 -20.52 -5.11 4.23
CA ARG A 42 -20.67 -6.11 3.17
C ARG A 42 -20.03 -5.62 1.88
N LEU A 43 -19.16 -6.44 1.30
CA LEU A 43 -18.59 -6.17 -0.01
C LEU A 43 -19.66 -6.31 -1.10
N LEU A 44 -19.92 -5.21 -1.83
CA LEU A 44 -20.85 -5.20 -2.95
C LEU A 44 -20.11 -5.46 -4.27
N GLU A 45 -19.02 -4.74 -4.49
CA GLU A 45 -18.29 -4.75 -5.76
C GLU A 45 -16.81 -4.48 -5.51
N THR A 46 -15.95 -5.29 -6.13
CA THR A 46 -14.49 -5.10 -6.05
C THR A 46 -13.98 -4.53 -7.36
N ASN A 47 -12.85 -3.81 -7.29
CA ASN A 47 -12.10 -3.40 -8.46
C ASN A 47 -12.87 -2.48 -9.43
N ILE A 48 -13.54 -1.47 -8.88
CA ILE A 48 -14.14 -0.39 -9.68
C ILE A 48 -13.00 0.46 -10.24
N ASP A 49 -12.69 0.24 -11.51
CA ASP A 49 -11.71 1.01 -12.25
C ASP A 49 -12.25 2.43 -12.48
N LYS A 50 -11.60 3.41 -11.86
CA LYS A 50 -11.89 4.84 -12.10
C LYS A 50 -11.03 5.45 -13.21
N GLY A 51 -10.34 4.61 -13.98
CA GLY A 51 -9.47 4.99 -15.09
C GLY A 51 -7.98 4.94 -14.75
N PHE A 52 -7.14 5.14 -15.77
CA PHE A 52 -5.68 4.90 -15.69
C PHE A 52 -4.94 5.74 -14.62
N PHE A 53 -5.50 6.89 -14.23
CA PHE A 53 -4.91 7.79 -13.23
C PHE A 53 -5.54 7.66 -11.83
N SER A 54 -6.53 6.79 -11.65
CA SER A 54 -7.20 6.62 -10.36
C SER A 54 -7.02 5.19 -9.84
N PRO A 55 -6.59 5.02 -8.58
CA PRO A 55 -6.44 3.69 -8.00
C PRO A 55 -7.81 2.98 -7.97
N ALA A 56 -7.81 1.67 -8.22
CA ALA A 56 -9.01 0.85 -8.16
C ALA A 56 -9.65 0.90 -6.77
N GLN A 57 -10.97 1.02 -6.73
CA GLN A 57 -11.72 1.13 -5.48
C GLN A 57 -12.67 -0.06 -5.31
N ASN A 58 -12.82 -0.53 -4.08
CA ASN A 58 -13.85 -1.48 -3.69
C ASN A 58 -15.03 -0.74 -3.07
N ARG A 59 -16.24 -1.23 -3.33
CA ARG A 59 -17.48 -0.67 -2.81
C ARG A 59 -18.02 -1.55 -1.70
N LEU A 60 -18.03 -1.01 -0.50
CA LEU A 60 -18.55 -1.63 0.72
C LEU A 60 -19.90 -1.03 1.06
N GLN A 61 -20.80 -1.85 1.59
CA GLN A 61 -22.05 -1.41 2.19
C GLN A 61 -21.99 -1.64 3.69
N CYS A 62 -21.83 -0.57 4.45
CA CYS A 62 -21.75 -0.59 5.91
C CYS A 62 -23.11 -0.10 6.44
N GLY A 63 -24.01 -1.04 6.76
CA GLY A 63 -25.40 -0.72 7.09
C GLY A 63 -26.15 -0.03 5.94
N ASP A 64 -26.58 1.21 6.14
CA ASP A 64 -27.31 2.01 5.14
C ASP A 64 -26.40 2.90 4.26
N VAL A 65 -25.08 2.88 4.49
CA VAL A 65 -24.12 3.73 3.76
C VAL A 65 -23.26 2.89 2.82
N ILE A 66 -23.03 3.42 1.61
CA ILE A 66 -22.09 2.86 0.65
C ILE A 66 -20.77 3.61 0.76
N GLU A 67 -19.71 2.92 1.18
CA GLU A 67 -18.36 3.45 1.28
C GLU A 67 -17.49 2.96 0.11
N ASN A 68 -16.72 3.88 -0.48
CA ASN A 68 -15.72 3.54 -1.49
C ASN A 68 -14.35 3.52 -0.84
N VAL A 69 -13.75 2.35 -0.74
CA VAL A 69 -12.43 2.16 -0.15
C VAL A 69 -11.43 1.81 -1.23
N SER A 70 -10.16 2.19 -1.05
CA SER A 70 -9.10 1.75 -1.96
C SER A 70 -8.98 0.24 -1.91
N LYS A 71 -8.87 -0.42 -3.08
CA LYS A 71 -8.68 -1.87 -3.13
C LYS A 71 -7.44 -2.29 -2.37
N ALA A 72 -6.35 -1.53 -2.48
CA ALA A 72 -5.09 -1.84 -1.80
C ALA A 72 -5.22 -1.80 -0.27
N ASP A 73 -6.01 -0.88 0.27
CA ASP A 73 -6.22 -0.74 1.71
C ASP A 73 -7.17 -1.82 2.24
N TYR A 74 -8.23 -2.13 1.49
CA TYR A 74 -9.14 -3.21 1.83
C TYR A 74 -8.48 -4.59 1.76
N ASP A 75 -7.70 -4.86 0.71
CA ASP A 75 -6.94 -6.12 0.59
C ASP A 75 -5.90 -6.23 1.72
N ARG A 76 -5.30 -5.12 2.17
CA ARG A 76 -4.42 -5.08 3.34
C ARG A 76 -5.16 -5.36 4.65
N ALA A 77 -6.36 -4.79 4.81
CA ALA A 77 -7.22 -5.03 5.97
C ALA A 77 -7.68 -6.50 6.07
N ILE A 78 -8.09 -7.10 4.95
CA ILE A 78 -8.50 -8.52 4.90
C ILE A 78 -7.31 -9.47 5.01
N SER A 79 -6.18 -9.15 4.37
CA SER A 79 -4.99 -9.99 4.48
C SER A 79 -4.35 -9.95 5.87
N GLY A 80 -4.83 -9.08 6.76
CA GLY A 80 -4.52 -9.09 8.19
C GLY A 80 -3.03 -9.02 8.42
N ASP A 81 -2.42 -7.91 8.01
CA ASP A 81 -1.00 -7.62 8.22
C ASP A 81 -0.04 -8.77 7.81
N LYS A 82 -0.49 -9.65 6.91
CA LYS A 82 0.35 -10.64 6.24
C LYS A 82 1.14 -9.97 5.12
N GLN A 83 1.71 -8.81 5.42
CA GLN A 83 2.97 -8.44 4.84
C GLN A 83 3.91 -9.51 5.40
N THR A 84 4.20 -10.55 4.61
CA THR A 84 5.41 -11.37 4.81
C THR A 84 6.53 -10.36 4.88
N THR A 85 6.84 -9.94 6.10
CA THR A 85 7.82 -8.90 6.35
C THR A 85 9.06 -9.40 5.66
N LEU A 86 9.74 -8.54 4.91
CA LEU A 86 11.03 -8.91 4.31
C LEU A 86 11.97 -9.52 5.38
N ALA A 87 11.73 -9.25 6.67
CA ALA A 87 12.31 -9.94 7.81
C ALA A 87 12.07 -11.46 7.89
N GLU A 88 10.86 -11.98 7.60
CA GLU A 88 10.59 -13.42 7.51
C GLU A 88 11.24 -14.03 6.27
N THR A 89 11.16 -13.35 5.13
CA THR A 89 11.79 -13.83 3.88
C THR A 89 13.33 -13.81 3.96
N MET A 90 13.92 -12.84 4.67
CA MET A 90 15.37 -12.76 4.90
C MET A 90 15.85 -13.85 5.86
N LYS A 91 15.04 -14.30 6.84
CA LYS A 91 15.37 -15.43 7.71
C LYS A 91 15.47 -16.74 6.92
N GLU A 92 14.54 -17.00 6.00
CA GLU A 92 14.58 -18.16 5.11
C GLU A 92 15.80 -18.17 4.19
N ILE A 93 16.22 -17.00 3.70
CA ILE A 93 17.39 -16.88 2.81
C ILE A 93 18.71 -17.02 3.56
N PHE A 94 18.82 -16.57 4.81
CA PHE A 94 20.07 -16.58 5.59
C PHE A 94 20.29 -17.87 6.41
N ILE A 95 19.27 -18.73 6.56
CA ILE A 95 19.38 -20.03 7.26
C ILE A 95 19.73 -21.19 6.30
N ARG A 96 19.85 -20.93 4.99
CA ARG A 96 20.28 -21.94 4.00
C ARG A 96 21.77 -21.92 3.73
#